data_AF-A0A8J2Y7I3-F1
#
_entry.id   AF-A0A8J2Y7I3-F1
#
_cell.length_a   1.000
_cell.length_b   1.000
_cell.length_c   1.000
_cell.angle_alpha   90.00
_cell.angle_beta   90.00
_cell.angle_gamma   90.00
#
_symmetry.space_group_name_H-M   'P 1'
#
loop_
_entity.id
_entity.type
_entity.pdbx_description
1 polymer ?
#
loop_
_entity_poly.entity_id
_entity_poly.type
_entity_poly.pdbx_seq_one_letter_code
_entity_poly.pdbx_strand_id
1 'polypeptide(L)'
;MRRVTALILPALVLAACSGDNKAIAASGPCGPLQPVFDSRTNAVPFETVRKAKFKLGEVELDDKVTTGITLGDNLCTTSVMEGFFGQDANIYIFNCPVFQAGTLDREANEARAMEAFSRVEAMVTSCLGPDFIAETSEESTDLEVFRKTIWDFVDPPEIAAGSFRADPAYLELSYSPFMRGRSGPSGWLVELQLQEQRATE
;
A
#
# COMPACT_ATOMS: atom_id res chain seq x y z
N MET A 1 -4.43 42.40 -55.80
CA MET A 1 -4.70 42.72 -54.38
C MET A 1 -5.51 41.59 -53.75
N ARG A 2 -4.92 40.78 -52.87
CA ARG A 2 -5.64 40.01 -51.85
C ARG A 2 -4.69 39.69 -50.70
N ARG A 3 -5.20 39.93 -49.50
CA ARG A 3 -4.54 39.95 -48.19
C ARG A 3 -4.22 38.54 -47.67
N VAL A 4 -3.14 38.45 -46.87
CA VAL A 4 -3.02 37.90 -45.49
C VAL A 4 -3.66 36.50 -45.30
N THR A 5 -2.96 35.47 -44.77
CA THR A 5 -2.55 35.40 -43.37
C THR A 5 -1.47 34.33 -43.18
N ALA A 6 -0.36 34.72 -42.57
CA ALA A 6 0.61 33.79 -41.99
C ALA A 6 0.01 33.20 -40.71
N LEU A 7 -0.25 31.89 -40.70
CA LEU A 7 -0.57 31.15 -39.48
C LEU A 7 0.76 30.60 -38.92
N ILE A 8 1.37 31.38 -38.04
CA ILE A 8 2.43 30.90 -37.16
C ILE A 8 1.71 30.16 -36.03
N LEU A 9 1.73 28.82 -36.07
CA LEU A 9 1.33 28.01 -34.92
C LEU A 9 2.35 28.25 -33.79
N PRO A 10 1.94 28.71 -32.60
CA PRO A 10 2.77 28.56 -31.42
C PRO A 10 2.67 27.09 -30.99
N ALA A 11 3.71 26.32 -31.28
CA ALA A 11 3.93 25.05 -30.60
C ALA A 11 4.18 25.37 -29.12
N LEU A 12 3.11 25.34 -28.33
CA LEU A 12 3.18 25.33 -26.88
C LEU A 12 3.97 24.09 -26.46
N VAL A 13 5.24 24.31 -26.13
CA VAL A 13 6.07 23.35 -25.40
C VAL A 13 5.49 23.30 -23.98
N LEU A 14 4.58 22.36 -23.74
CA LEU A 14 4.22 21.90 -22.40
C LEU A 14 5.38 21.07 -21.85
N ALA A 15 6.49 21.76 -21.53
CA ALA A 15 7.53 21.22 -20.66
C ALA A 15 7.33 21.87 -19.28
N ALA A 16 6.44 21.28 -18.49
CA ALA A 16 6.36 21.57 -17.06
C ALA A 16 5.85 20.34 -16.30
N CYS A 17 6.63 19.96 -15.29
CA CYS A 17 6.27 19.10 -14.16
C CYS A 17 6.23 17.57 -14.41
N SER A 18 7.38 16.98 -14.75
CA SER A 18 7.66 15.60 -14.33
C SER A 18 8.66 15.66 -13.18
N GLY A 19 8.16 15.89 -11.96
CA GLY A 19 8.89 15.43 -10.77
C GLY A 19 9.15 13.93 -10.91
N ASP A 20 10.26 13.45 -10.36
CA ASP A 20 10.81 12.09 -10.50
C ASP A 20 9.94 10.96 -9.90
N ASN A 21 8.63 10.96 -10.18
CA ASN A 21 7.68 9.89 -9.89
C ASN A 21 7.72 8.83 -10.99
N LYS A 22 8.92 8.43 -11.44
CA LYS A 22 9.02 7.28 -12.35
C LYS A 22 8.66 6.04 -11.55
N ALA A 23 7.60 5.36 -12.00
CA ALA A 23 7.22 4.05 -11.51
C ALA A 23 8.44 3.12 -11.59
N ILE A 24 8.69 2.37 -10.51
CA ILE A 24 9.72 1.35 -10.50
C ILE A 24 9.20 0.22 -11.39
N ALA A 25 9.98 -0.15 -12.41
CA ALA A 25 9.58 -1.21 -13.33
C ALA A 25 9.42 -2.53 -12.55
N ALA A 26 8.29 -3.20 -12.76
CA ALA A 26 8.08 -4.54 -12.25
C ALA A 26 9.07 -5.50 -12.93
N SER A 27 9.91 -6.15 -12.15
CA SER A 27 10.82 -7.19 -12.62
C SER A 27 10.93 -8.27 -11.57
N GLY A 28 10.61 -9.53 -11.91
CA GLY A 28 10.68 -10.67 -10.99
C GLY A 28 9.34 -11.40 -10.81
N PRO A 29 9.35 -12.57 -10.14
CA PRO A 29 8.16 -13.38 -9.92
C PRO A 29 7.07 -12.68 -9.10
N CYS A 30 7.44 -11.69 -8.29
CA CYS A 30 6.51 -10.90 -7.47
C CYS A 30 5.89 -9.70 -8.18
N GLY A 31 6.13 -9.55 -9.49
CA GLY A 31 5.57 -8.46 -10.28
C GLY A 31 5.91 -7.08 -9.68
N PRO A 32 4.92 -6.18 -9.52
CA PRO A 32 5.15 -4.84 -8.95
C PRO A 32 5.66 -4.85 -7.50
N LEU A 33 5.46 -5.93 -6.74
CA LEU A 33 5.91 -6.02 -5.36
C LEU A 33 7.35 -6.52 -5.21
N GLN A 34 8.01 -6.98 -6.29
CA GLN A 34 9.38 -7.49 -6.17
C GLN A 34 10.33 -6.51 -5.47
N PRO A 35 10.37 -5.21 -5.82
CA PRO A 35 11.27 -4.28 -5.15
C PRO A 35 10.98 -4.11 -3.66
N VAL A 36 9.72 -4.30 -3.26
CA VAL A 36 9.30 -4.24 -1.85
C VAL A 36 9.84 -5.46 -1.11
N PHE A 37 9.67 -6.66 -1.65
CA PHE A 37 10.18 -7.90 -1.05
C PHE A 37 11.71 -7.93 -0.99
N ASP A 38 12.39 -7.44 -2.02
CA ASP A 38 13.85 -7.35 -2.03
C ASP A 38 14.37 -6.38 -0.94
N SER A 39 13.62 -5.30 -0.68
CA SER A 39 14.00 -4.25 0.27
C SER A 39 13.85 -4.60 1.75
N ARG A 40 13.23 -5.74 2.07
CA ARG A 40 13.01 -6.21 3.45
C ARG A 40 14.31 -6.56 4.18
N THR A 41 15.36 -6.83 3.42
CA THR A 41 16.68 -7.18 3.96
C THR A 41 17.60 -5.96 4.13
N ASN A 42 17.15 -4.77 3.73
CA ASN A 42 17.92 -3.55 3.89
C ASN A 42 18.04 -3.15 5.37
N ALA A 43 19.05 -2.32 5.67
CA ALA A 43 19.23 -1.73 7.00
C ALA A 43 17.99 -0.92 7.43
N VAL A 44 17.42 -0.13 6.50
CA VAL A 44 16.14 0.53 6.68
C VAL A 44 15.11 -0.15 5.76
N PRO A 45 14.08 -0.81 6.32
CA PRO A 45 13.07 -1.49 5.52
C PRO A 45 12.34 -0.56 4.55
N PHE A 46 12.09 -1.07 3.35
CA PHE A 46 11.39 -0.36 2.26
C PHE A 46 12.07 0.92 1.76
N GLU A 47 13.30 1.22 2.17
CA GLU A 47 13.97 2.46 1.78
C GLU A 47 14.14 2.60 0.26
N THR A 48 14.46 1.50 -0.43
CA THR A 48 14.74 1.52 -1.88
C THR A 48 13.52 1.82 -2.74
N VAL A 49 12.30 1.66 -2.21
CA VAL A 49 11.07 1.97 -2.95
C VAL A 49 10.56 3.38 -2.68
N ARG A 50 11.13 4.11 -1.72
CA ARG A 50 10.75 5.49 -1.35
C ARG A 50 11.10 6.46 -2.48
N LYS A 51 10.21 7.44 -2.71
CA LYS A 51 10.39 8.46 -3.76
C LYS A 51 10.33 9.88 -3.23
N ALA A 52 9.21 10.27 -2.62
CA ALA A 52 9.01 11.64 -2.17
C ALA A 52 8.16 11.67 -0.90
N LYS A 53 8.39 12.66 -0.03
CA LYS A 53 7.56 12.89 1.17
C LYS A 53 6.09 12.97 0.77
N PHE A 54 5.24 12.32 1.56
CA PHE A 54 3.80 12.36 1.34
C PHE A 54 3.28 13.76 1.66
N LYS A 55 2.36 14.26 0.84
CA LYS A 55 1.78 15.60 1.02
C LYS A 55 0.29 15.53 1.32
N LEU A 56 -0.14 16.29 2.32
CA LEU A 56 -1.55 16.63 2.56
C LEU A 56 -1.75 18.10 2.19
N GLY A 57 -2.22 18.34 0.96
CA GLY A 57 -2.18 19.68 0.38
C GLY A 57 -0.73 20.14 0.21
N GLU A 58 -0.38 21.27 0.80
CA GLU A 58 0.97 21.84 0.76
C GLU A 58 1.89 21.34 1.90
N VAL A 59 1.35 20.57 2.85
CA VAL A 59 2.09 20.11 4.02
C VAL A 59 2.74 18.76 3.74
N GLU A 60 4.06 18.68 3.89
CA GLU A 60 4.81 17.42 3.87
C GLU A 60 4.71 16.71 5.23
N LEU A 61 4.52 15.39 5.20
CA LEU A 61 4.54 14.55 6.39
C LEU A 61 5.92 13.90 6.53
N ASP A 62 6.52 14.02 7.71
CA ASP A 62 7.88 13.55 7.96
C ASP A 62 7.99 12.02 8.04
N ASP A 63 6.94 11.37 8.54
CA ASP A 63 6.87 9.94 8.82
C ASP A 63 6.29 9.12 7.66
N LYS A 64 5.80 9.77 6.59
CA LYS A 64 5.14 9.11 5.45
C LYS A 64 5.74 9.53 4.11
N VAL A 65 5.97 8.55 3.25
CA VAL A 65 6.64 8.73 1.96
C VAL A 65 5.86 7.99 0.89
N THR A 66 5.70 8.61 -0.27
CA THR A 66 5.21 7.94 -1.48
C THR A 66 6.27 6.99 -2.03
N THR A 67 5.83 5.88 -2.61
CA THR A 67 6.72 4.92 -3.26
C THR A 67 6.67 5.04 -4.78
N GLY A 68 7.60 4.38 -5.47
CA GLY A 68 7.50 4.17 -6.91
C GLY A 68 6.62 2.98 -7.30
N ILE A 69 5.89 2.39 -6.35
CA ILE A 69 5.11 1.16 -6.52
C ILE A 69 3.63 1.50 -6.62
N THR A 70 2.95 0.83 -7.54
CA THR A 70 1.50 0.92 -7.73
C THR A 70 0.90 -0.47 -7.81
N LEU A 71 -0.24 -0.67 -7.13
CA LEU A 71 -1.09 -1.85 -7.31
C LEU A 71 -2.45 -1.42 -7.84
N GLY A 72 -2.82 -1.92 -9.02
CA GLY A 72 -3.94 -1.33 -9.77
C GLY A 72 -3.61 0.11 -10.15
N ASP A 73 -4.53 1.03 -9.90
CA ASP A 73 -4.39 2.46 -10.21
C ASP A 73 -3.91 3.30 -9.00
N ASN A 74 -3.52 2.65 -7.91
CA ASN A 74 -3.28 3.29 -6.63
C ASN A 74 -1.79 3.30 -6.26
N LEU A 75 -1.34 4.43 -5.73
CA LEU A 75 0.04 4.64 -5.29
C LEU A 75 0.24 4.07 -3.89
N CYS A 76 1.27 3.25 -3.72
CA CYS A 76 1.64 2.74 -2.40
C CYS A 76 2.47 3.78 -1.63
N THR A 77 2.43 3.69 -0.31
CA THR A 77 3.18 4.53 0.62
C THR A 77 4.00 3.69 1.58
N THR A 78 5.04 4.28 2.15
CA THR A 78 5.74 3.73 3.31
C THR A 78 5.67 4.72 4.45
N SER A 79 5.53 4.24 5.67
CA SER A 79 5.66 5.05 6.88
C SER A 79 6.51 4.36 7.93
N VAL A 80 6.95 5.12 8.93
CA VAL A 80 7.63 4.59 10.11
C VAL A 80 6.90 5.07 11.36
N MET A 81 6.61 4.14 12.25
CA MET A 81 6.19 4.45 13.62
C MET A 81 7.41 4.30 14.52
N GLU A 82 7.96 5.43 14.95
CA GLU A 82 9.17 5.47 15.78
C GLU A 82 8.86 5.27 17.27
N GLY A 83 9.76 4.58 17.96
CA GLY A 83 9.76 4.50 19.42
C GLY A 83 8.56 3.76 20.03
N PHE A 84 7.97 2.83 19.30
CA PHE A 84 6.92 1.96 19.82
C PHE A 84 7.51 1.03 20.89
N PHE A 85 6.71 0.62 21.90
CA PHE A 85 7.17 -0.15 23.08
C PHE A 85 8.23 0.50 23.96
N GLY A 86 8.01 1.76 24.38
CA GLY A 86 8.94 2.38 25.34
C GLY A 86 10.27 2.81 24.72
N GLN A 87 10.29 3.01 23.39
CA GLN A 87 11.40 3.46 22.55
C GLN A 87 12.38 2.38 22.03
N ASP A 88 12.05 1.11 22.20
CA ASP A 88 12.97 0.01 21.83
C ASP A 88 12.78 -0.56 20.41
N ALA A 89 11.72 -0.14 19.70
CA ALA A 89 11.48 -0.61 18.34
C ALA A 89 10.82 0.43 17.42
N ASN A 90 11.20 0.36 16.15
CA ASN A 90 10.53 1.05 15.05
C ASN A 90 9.73 0.03 14.23
N ILE A 91 8.51 0.43 13.83
CA ILE A 91 7.69 -0.36 12.90
C ILE A 91 7.67 0.36 11.56
N TYR A 92 8.27 -0.27 10.56
CA TYR A 92 8.22 0.18 9.18
C TYR A 92 7.01 -0.45 8.50
N ILE A 93 6.23 0.37 7.83
CA ILE A 93 4.96 -0.04 7.22
C ILE A 93 5.02 0.32 5.76
N PHE A 94 4.84 -0.67 4.88
CA PHE A 94 4.47 -0.44 3.48
C PHE A 94 2.96 -0.64 3.38
N ASN A 95 2.26 0.38 2.92
CA ASN A 95 0.81 0.35 2.75
C ASN A 95 0.44 0.63 1.30
N CYS A 96 -0.38 -0.23 0.69
CA CYS A 96 -0.83 -0.08 -0.67
C CYS A 96 -2.33 -0.32 -0.80
N PRO A 97 -3.14 0.72 -1.06
CA PRO A 97 -4.49 0.52 -1.53
C PRO A 97 -4.42 -0.17 -2.89
N VAL A 98 -5.12 -1.27 -3.06
CA VAL A 98 -5.19 -2.05 -4.30
C VAL A 98 -6.45 -1.68 -5.08
N PHE A 99 -7.56 -1.49 -4.37
CA PHE A 99 -8.84 -1.10 -4.92
C PHE A 99 -9.51 -0.14 -3.96
N GLN A 100 -10.11 0.92 -4.50
CA GLN A 100 -10.94 1.84 -3.74
C GLN A 100 -12.12 2.25 -4.62
N ALA A 101 -13.33 2.11 -4.08
CA ALA A 101 -14.54 2.62 -4.71
C ALA A 101 -15.47 3.18 -3.65
N GLY A 102 -16.26 4.19 -4.00
CA GLY A 102 -17.26 4.73 -3.10
C GLY A 102 -18.42 3.75 -2.86
N THR A 103 -19.47 4.24 -2.20
CA THR A 103 -20.67 3.43 -1.90
C THR A 103 -21.64 3.31 -3.07
N LEU A 104 -21.40 4.03 -4.18
CA LEU A 104 -22.19 3.91 -5.40
C LEU A 104 -21.89 2.57 -6.08
N ASP A 105 -22.90 1.97 -6.70
CA ASP A 105 -22.79 0.69 -7.41
C ASP A 105 -22.14 -0.44 -6.58
N ARG A 106 -22.59 -0.59 -5.33
CA ARG A 106 -22.03 -1.53 -4.35
C ARG A 106 -21.76 -2.92 -4.94
N GLU A 107 -22.76 -3.54 -5.55
CA GLU A 107 -22.66 -4.92 -6.08
C GLU A 107 -21.66 -5.02 -7.24
N ALA A 108 -21.63 -4.04 -8.14
CA ALA A 108 -20.68 -4.04 -9.25
C ALA A 108 -19.23 -3.86 -8.75
N ASN A 109 -19.04 -3.06 -7.70
CA ASN A 109 -17.74 -2.85 -7.08
C ASN A 109 -17.30 -4.01 -6.17
N GLU A 110 -18.24 -4.79 -5.63
CA GLU A 110 -17.95 -6.00 -4.86
C GLU A 110 -17.14 -7.01 -5.68
N ALA A 111 -17.62 -7.35 -6.88
CA ALA A 111 -16.94 -8.31 -7.74
C ALA A 111 -15.52 -7.85 -8.10
N ARG A 112 -15.34 -6.54 -8.36
CA ARG A 112 -14.03 -5.94 -8.68
C ARG A 112 -13.10 -5.92 -7.47
N ALA A 113 -13.63 -5.64 -6.28
CA ALA A 113 -12.88 -5.70 -5.03
C ALA A 113 -12.43 -7.13 -4.71
N MET A 114 -13.32 -8.12 -4.85
CA MET A 114 -12.99 -9.53 -4.65
C MET A 114 -11.93 -10.02 -5.63
N GLU A 115 -12.04 -9.66 -6.92
CA GLU A 115 -11.02 -9.98 -7.92
C GLU A 115 -9.67 -9.35 -7.58
N ALA A 116 -9.67 -8.08 -7.16
CA ALA A 116 -8.47 -7.39 -6.72
C ALA A 116 -7.81 -8.06 -5.51
N PHE A 117 -8.62 -8.44 -4.52
CA PHE A 117 -8.18 -9.17 -3.34
C PHE A 117 -7.53 -10.50 -3.72
N SER A 118 -8.25 -11.39 -4.43
CA SER A 118 -7.74 -12.71 -4.78
C SER A 118 -6.47 -12.67 -5.64
N ARG A 119 -6.37 -11.68 -6.55
CA ARG A 119 -5.15 -11.49 -7.35
C ARG A 119 -3.95 -11.11 -6.48
N VAL A 120 -4.11 -10.17 -5.56
CA VAL A 120 -3.02 -9.73 -4.69
C VAL A 120 -2.68 -10.79 -3.65
N GLU A 121 -3.67 -11.48 -3.10
CA GLU A 121 -3.47 -12.59 -2.17
C GLU A 121 -2.60 -13.69 -2.78
N ALA A 122 -2.93 -14.12 -4.00
CA ALA A 122 -2.15 -15.14 -4.72
C ALA A 122 -0.71 -14.66 -4.98
N MET A 123 -0.54 -13.40 -5.38
CA MET A 123 0.78 -12.79 -5.60
C MET A 123 1.60 -12.76 -4.32
N VAL A 124 1.06 -12.22 -3.22
CA VAL A 124 1.77 -12.12 -1.93
C VAL A 124 2.11 -13.50 -1.38
N THR A 125 1.19 -14.45 -1.43
CA THR A 125 1.42 -15.83 -1.00
C THR A 125 2.58 -16.48 -1.76
N SER A 126 2.66 -16.26 -3.07
CA SER A 126 3.76 -16.78 -3.88
C SER A 126 5.13 -16.14 -3.56
N CYS A 127 5.12 -14.94 -2.99
CA CYS A 127 6.31 -14.13 -2.75
C CYS A 127 6.91 -14.28 -1.35
N LEU A 128 6.08 -14.54 -0.35
CA LEU A 128 6.54 -14.67 1.04
C LEU A 128 7.33 -15.96 1.29
N GLY A 129 7.12 -16.99 0.46
CA GLY A 129 7.83 -18.26 0.56
C GLY A 129 7.27 -19.18 1.67
N PRO A 130 7.95 -20.30 1.96
CA PRO A 130 7.43 -21.37 2.82
C PRO A 130 7.48 -21.06 4.32
N ASP A 131 8.21 -20.03 4.74
CA ASP A 131 8.36 -19.65 6.15
C ASP A 131 7.11 -18.93 6.70
N PHE A 132 6.15 -18.63 5.83
CA PHE A 132 4.90 -17.96 6.17
C PHE A 132 3.72 -18.92 6.00
N ILE A 133 2.78 -18.85 6.95
CA ILE A 133 1.46 -19.45 6.86
C ILE A 133 0.42 -18.34 6.64
N ALA A 134 -0.57 -18.60 5.80
CA ALA A 134 -1.67 -17.68 5.52
C ALA A 134 -2.92 -18.11 6.30
N GLU A 135 -3.54 -17.18 7.00
CA GLU A 135 -4.83 -17.35 7.66
C GLU A 135 -5.82 -16.31 7.16
N THR A 136 -6.98 -16.78 6.68
CA THR A 136 -8.05 -15.91 6.16
C THR A 136 -9.24 -15.92 7.11
N SER A 137 -9.71 -14.73 7.46
CA SER A 137 -10.95 -14.50 8.20
C SER A 137 -11.95 -13.74 7.33
N GLU A 138 -13.24 -14.07 7.45
CA GLU A 138 -14.33 -13.45 6.68
C GLU A 138 -15.38 -12.80 7.59
N GLU A 139 -15.10 -12.74 8.90
CA GLU A 139 -16.02 -12.24 9.91
C GLU A 139 -15.47 -10.96 10.57
N SER A 140 -16.34 -9.96 10.72
CA SER A 140 -16.08 -8.75 11.51
C SER A 140 -17.36 -8.32 12.20
N THR A 141 -17.26 -7.87 13.45
CA THR A 141 -18.40 -7.29 14.18
C THR A 141 -18.72 -5.87 13.74
N ASP A 142 -17.79 -5.22 13.06
CA ASP A 142 -17.81 -3.77 12.81
C ASP A 142 -18.09 -3.43 11.34
N LEU A 143 -17.87 -4.39 10.43
CA LEU A 143 -17.95 -4.20 8.99
C LEU A 143 -19.02 -5.11 8.37
N GLU A 144 -19.72 -4.59 7.35
CA GLU A 144 -20.77 -5.34 6.66
C GLU A 144 -20.18 -6.38 5.70
N VAL A 145 -19.06 -6.05 5.05
CA VAL A 145 -18.25 -7.00 4.28
C VAL A 145 -16.84 -6.89 4.80
N PHE A 146 -16.24 -8.02 5.13
CA PHE A 146 -14.88 -8.12 5.60
C PHE A 146 -14.25 -9.42 5.12
N ARG A 147 -13.00 -9.31 4.68
CA ARG A 147 -12.12 -10.45 4.47
C ARG A 147 -10.71 -10.00 4.73
N LYS A 148 -9.99 -10.67 5.63
CA LYS A 148 -8.59 -10.36 5.91
C LYS A 148 -7.77 -11.63 5.85
N THR A 149 -6.76 -11.64 5.00
CA THR A 149 -5.71 -12.65 4.98
C THR A 149 -4.48 -12.09 5.66
N ILE A 150 -4.02 -12.77 6.69
CA ILE A 150 -2.78 -12.45 7.41
C ILE A 150 -1.77 -13.52 7.04
N TRP A 151 -0.55 -13.09 6.70
CA TRP A 151 0.58 -14.00 6.54
C TRP A 151 1.52 -13.83 7.72
N ASP A 152 1.67 -14.89 8.50
CA ASP A 152 2.50 -14.90 9.69
C ASP A 152 3.58 -15.98 9.63
N PHE A 153 4.65 -15.82 10.41
CA PHE A 153 5.72 -16.81 10.45
C PHE A 153 5.23 -18.16 11.01
N VAL A 154 5.63 -19.26 10.37
CA VAL A 154 5.36 -20.62 10.86
C VAL A 154 6.00 -20.85 12.24
N ASP A 155 7.24 -20.38 12.41
CA ASP A 155 7.98 -20.41 13.69
C ASP A 155 8.40 -18.98 14.03
N PRO A 156 7.54 -18.21 14.71
CA PRO A 156 7.84 -16.84 15.03
C PRO A 156 8.93 -16.75 16.10
N PRO A 157 9.86 -15.78 16.01
CA PRO A 157 10.85 -15.57 17.06
C PRO A 157 10.14 -15.28 18.39
N GLU A 158 10.67 -15.86 19.47
CA GLU A 158 10.11 -15.68 20.81
C GLU A 158 10.17 -14.19 21.20
N ILE A 159 8.99 -13.62 21.49
CA ILE A 159 8.87 -12.26 22.00
C ILE A 159 8.74 -12.30 23.53
N ALA A 160 9.36 -11.36 24.23
CA ALA A 160 9.25 -11.28 25.68
C ALA A 160 7.79 -11.10 26.12
N ALA A 161 7.39 -11.73 27.23
CA ALA A 161 6.03 -11.65 27.74
C ALA A 161 5.57 -10.19 27.93
N GLY A 162 4.41 -9.84 27.37
CA GLY A 162 3.87 -8.47 27.37
C GLY A 162 4.33 -7.59 26.20
N SER A 163 5.20 -8.10 25.32
CA SER A 163 5.56 -7.44 24.06
C SER A 163 4.46 -7.67 23.01
N PHE A 164 4.26 -6.70 22.12
CA PHE A 164 3.43 -6.90 20.94
C PHE A 164 4.29 -7.10 19.70
N ARG A 165 3.73 -7.87 18.77
CA ARG A 165 4.28 -8.16 17.46
C ARG A 165 3.28 -7.68 16.43
N ALA A 166 3.74 -6.87 15.48
CA ALA A 166 2.94 -6.47 14.35
C ALA A 166 2.67 -7.66 13.41
N ASP A 167 1.47 -7.70 12.80
CA ASP A 167 1.17 -8.60 11.67
C ASP A 167 2.17 -8.30 10.53
N PRO A 168 3.07 -9.25 10.17
CA PRO A 168 4.13 -8.99 9.20
C PRO A 168 3.61 -8.65 7.80
N ALA A 169 2.46 -9.22 7.43
CA ALA A 169 1.77 -8.93 6.19
C ALA A 169 0.29 -9.22 6.35
N TYR A 170 -0.56 -8.33 5.86
CA TYR A 170 -1.99 -8.62 5.70
C TYR A 170 -2.56 -7.95 4.46
N LEU A 171 -3.60 -8.57 3.91
CA LEU A 171 -4.45 -8.03 2.86
C LEU A 171 -5.86 -7.98 3.42
N GLU A 172 -6.47 -6.81 3.40
CA GLU A 172 -7.84 -6.62 3.86
C GLU A 172 -8.72 -6.20 2.69
N LEU A 173 -9.91 -6.78 2.61
CA LEU A 173 -11.05 -6.29 1.85
C LEU A 173 -12.13 -5.91 2.86
N SER A 174 -12.64 -4.69 2.73
CA SER A 174 -13.72 -4.21 3.58
C SER A 174 -14.70 -3.33 2.83
N TYR A 175 -15.95 -3.32 3.31
CA TYR A 175 -16.97 -2.37 2.89
C TYR A 175 -17.53 -1.62 4.11
N SER A 176 -17.45 -0.29 4.05
CA SER A 176 -18.00 0.63 5.06
C SER A 176 -19.09 1.53 4.46
N PRO A 177 -20.35 1.50 4.94
CA PRO A 177 -21.39 2.41 4.45
C PRO A 177 -21.09 3.87 4.80
N PHE A 178 -21.64 4.80 4.00
CA PHE A 178 -21.41 6.26 4.06
C PHE A 178 -21.60 6.90 5.46
N MET A 179 -22.33 6.27 6.38
CA MET A 179 -22.69 6.82 7.69
C MET A 179 -22.30 5.95 8.89
N ARG A 180 -21.59 4.82 8.69
CA ARG A 180 -21.25 3.88 9.78
C ARG A 180 -19.77 3.83 10.18
N GLY A 181 -18.85 4.43 9.41
CA GLY A 181 -17.41 4.26 9.64
C GLY A 181 -16.87 5.03 10.85
N ARG A 182 -16.35 4.33 11.85
CA ARG A 182 -15.30 4.88 12.74
C ARG A 182 -13.98 4.79 11.97
N SER A 183 -13.40 5.96 11.67
CA SER A 183 -12.07 6.15 11.05
C SER A 183 -11.78 5.28 9.82
N GLY A 184 -12.27 5.70 8.64
CA GLY A 184 -11.88 5.13 7.35
C GLY A 184 -12.70 5.74 6.21
N PRO A 185 -12.23 5.67 4.95
CA PRO A 185 -13.03 6.08 3.80
C PRO A 185 -14.27 5.19 3.68
N SER A 186 -15.42 5.78 3.38
CA SER A 186 -16.63 5.00 3.07
C SER A 186 -16.53 4.37 1.68
N GLY A 187 -17.15 3.21 1.52
CA GLY A 187 -17.14 2.41 0.30
C GLY A 187 -16.32 1.14 0.45
N TRP A 188 -15.85 0.64 -0.69
CA TRP A 188 -15.00 -0.53 -0.82
C TRP A 188 -13.53 -0.15 -0.69
N LEU A 189 -12.80 -0.93 0.09
CA LEU A 189 -11.35 -0.86 0.21
C LEU A 189 -10.78 -2.27 0.05
N VAL A 190 -9.73 -2.39 -0.74
CA VAL A 190 -8.80 -3.51 -0.67
C VAL A 190 -7.42 -2.92 -0.41
N GLU A 191 -6.78 -3.30 0.69
CA GLU A 191 -5.52 -2.71 1.14
C GLU A 191 -4.53 -3.81 1.54
N LEU A 192 -3.33 -3.75 0.94
CA LEU A 192 -2.19 -4.58 1.32
C LEU A 192 -1.29 -3.78 2.26
N GLN A 193 -1.01 -4.34 3.43
CA GLN A 193 -0.01 -3.82 4.35
C GLN A 193 1.09 -4.86 4.60
N LEU A 194 2.34 -4.43 4.52
CA LEU A 194 3.51 -5.20 4.92
C LEU A 194 4.21 -4.44 6.04
N GLN A 195 4.60 -5.14 7.11
CA GLN A 195 5.21 -4.55 8.28
C GLN A 195 6.52 -5.23 8.60
N GLU A 196 7.45 -4.43 9.12
CA GLU A 196 8.72 -4.91 9.60
C GLU A 196 9.12 -4.17 10.86
N GLN A 197 9.28 -4.93 11.95
CA GLN A 197 9.70 -4.40 13.23
C GLN A 197 11.22 -4.55 13.36
N ARG A 198 11.90 -3.46 13.69
CA ARG A 198 13.35 -3.43 13.96
C ARG A 198 13.60 -2.80 15.32
N ALA A 199 14.61 -3.30 16.04
CA ALA A 199 15.07 -2.63 17.25
C ALA A 199 15.58 -1.22 16.90
N THR A 200 15.41 -0.28 17.82
CA THR A 200 16.09 1.02 17.72
C THR A 200 17.59 0.81 17.97
N GLU A 201 18.42 1.37 17.10
CA GLU A 201 19.88 1.37 17.25
C GLU A 201 20.35 2.43 18.25
#